data_AF-A0AAP8GEW8-F1
#
_entry.id   AF-A0AAP8GEW8-F1
#
_cell.length_a   1.000
_cell.length_b   1.000
_cell.length_c   1.000
_cell.angle_alpha   90.00
_cell.angle_beta   90.00
_cell.angle_gamma   90.00
#
_symmetry.space_group_name_H-M   'P 1'
#
loop_
_entity.id
_entity.type
_entity.pdbx_description
1 polymer ?
#
loop_
_entity_poly.entity_id
_entity_poly.type
_entity_poly.pdbx_seq_one_letter_code
_entity_poly.pdbx_strand_id
1 'polypeptide(L)'
;ENIDNVNKEYIARRLANLIHVEHLKNAIPDSITFLEMYNVKEVDQLDVVNRWRQNETYKTMAVPLGVRGKDDILSLNLHEKAHGPHGLVAGTTGSGKSEIIQSYILSLAINFHPHEVAFLLIDYKGGGMANLFKDLVHLVGTITNLEGDEAMRALTAN
;
A
#
# COMPACT_ATOMS: atom_id res chain seq x y z
N GLU A 1 -4.40 42.16 -20.76
CA GLU A 1 -3.81 42.56 -22.05
C GLU A 1 -4.77 42.20 -23.17
N ASN A 2 -4.88 43.07 -24.18
CA ASN A 2 -5.84 42.94 -25.26
C ASN A 2 -5.32 41.95 -26.33
N ILE A 3 -5.99 40.80 -26.47
CA ILE A 3 -5.58 39.68 -27.34
C ILE A 3 -6.14 39.86 -28.78
N ASP A 4 -6.87 40.94 -29.05
CA ASP A 4 -7.55 41.14 -30.34
C ASP A 4 -6.60 41.34 -31.52
N ASN A 5 -5.35 41.78 -31.27
CA ASN A 5 -4.32 41.93 -32.31
C ASN A 5 -3.48 40.65 -32.54
N VAL A 6 -3.81 39.54 -31.87
CA VAL A 6 -3.09 38.29 -32.07
C VAL A 6 -3.67 37.55 -33.28
N ASN A 7 -2.83 37.30 -34.28
CA ASN A 7 -3.21 36.52 -35.46
C ASN A 7 -3.36 35.03 -35.08
N LYS A 8 -4.58 34.67 -34.67
CA LYS A 8 -4.96 33.34 -34.18
C LYS A 8 -4.70 32.25 -35.22
N GLU A 9 -4.92 32.55 -36.50
CA GLU A 9 -4.71 31.58 -37.58
C GLU A 9 -3.23 31.28 -37.81
N TYR A 10 -2.37 32.31 -37.76
CA TYR A 10 -0.93 32.12 -37.85
C TYR A 10 -0.41 31.23 -36.71
N ILE A 11 -0.89 31.46 -35.48
CA ILE A 11 -0.53 30.63 -34.33
C ILE A 11 -1.05 29.20 -34.53
N ALA A 12 -2.32 29.02 -34.90
CA ALA A 12 -2.93 27.70 -35.10
C ALA A 12 -2.18 26.88 -36.15
N ARG A 13 -1.81 27.47 -37.31
CA ARG A 13 -1.04 26.77 -38.36
C ARG A 13 0.36 26.38 -37.92
N ARG A 14 1.01 27.19 -37.06
CA ARG A 14 2.34 26.85 -36.52
C ARG A 14 2.29 25.80 -35.42
N LEU A 15 1.21 25.77 -34.64
CA LEU A 15 0.97 24.73 -33.64
C LEU A 15 0.42 23.43 -34.25
N ALA A 16 -0.12 23.45 -35.47
CA ALA A 16 -0.75 22.29 -36.11
C ALA A 16 0.20 21.08 -36.30
N ASN A 17 1.50 21.32 -36.43
CA ASN A 17 2.51 20.26 -36.51
C ASN A 17 3.13 19.88 -35.16
N LEU A 18 2.70 20.52 -34.07
CA LEU A 18 3.08 20.07 -32.73
C LEU A 18 2.19 18.90 -32.35
N ILE A 19 2.77 17.72 -32.36
CA ILE A 19 2.19 16.56 -31.70
C ILE A 19 2.41 16.80 -30.21
N HIS A 20 1.34 17.12 -29.48
CA HIS A 20 1.38 17.11 -28.03
C HIS A 20 1.64 15.68 -27.57
N VAL A 21 2.91 15.35 -27.33
CA VAL A 21 3.27 14.11 -26.66
C VAL A 21 2.98 14.34 -25.19
N GLU A 22 1.77 13.96 -24.78
CA GLU A 22 1.36 13.94 -23.39
C GLU A 22 2.27 12.95 -22.67
N HIS A 23 3.41 13.44 -22.19
CA HIS A 23 4.26 12.68 -21.30
C HIS A 23 3.45 12.53 -20.01
N LEU A 24 2.71 11.44 -19.89
CA LEU A 24 2.09 10.95 -18.66
C LEU A 24 3.20 10.60 -17.66
N LYS A 25 3.98 11.59 -17.22
CA LYS A 25 4.98 11.39 -16.17
C LYS A 25 4.31 11.17 -14.81
N ASN A 26 3.04 11.56 -14.68
CA ASN A 26 2.30 11.58 -13.41
C ASN A 26 0.90 10.93 -13.51
N ALA A 27 0.68 9.99 -14.43
CA ALA A 27 -0.55 9.21 -14.41
C ALA A 27 -0.43 8.09 -13.38
N ILE A 28 -1.43 7.98 -12.51
CA ILE A 28 -1.59 6.82 -11.63
C ILE A 28 -1.83 5.61 -12.56
N PRO A 29 -1.02 4.54 -12.47
CA PRO A 29 -1.22 3.37 -13.31
C PRO A 29 -2.53 2.66 -12.97
N ASP A 30 -3.11 1.96 -13.95
CA ASP A 30 -4.34 1.19 -13.76
C ASP A 30 -4.18 0.08 -12.71
N SER A 31 -3.00 -0.54 -12.67
CA SER A 31 -2.61 -1.49 -11.64
C SER A 31 -1.09 -1.55 -11.49
N ILE A 32 -0.63 -2.05 -10.35
CA ILE A 32 0.76 -2.39 -10.09
C ILE A 32 0.79 -3.71 -9.31
N THR A 33 1.65 -4.63 -9.71
CA THR A 33 1.84 -5.86 -8.94
C THR A 33 2.69 -5.59 -7.70
N PHE A 34 2.60 -6.48 -6.71
CA PHE A 34 3.36 -6.33 -5.47
C PHE A 34 4.88 -6.31 -5.71
N LEU A 35 5.42 -7.16 -6.59
CA LEU A 35 6.85 -7.17 -6.89
C LEU A 35 7.30 -5.92 -7.67
N GLU A 36 6.49 -5.45 -8.62
CA GLU A 36 6.76 -4.19 -9.32
C GLU A 36 6.79 -3.00 -8.36
N MET A 37 5.92 -2.98 -7.34
CA MET A 37 5.94 -1.95 -6.28
C MET A 37 7.27 -1.94 -5.50
N TYR A 38 7.91 -3.10 -5.35
CA TYR A 38 9.25 -3.23 -4.76
C TYR A 38 10.39 -3.08 -5.79
N ASN A 39 10.06 -2.83 -7.05
CA ASN A 39 10.99 -2.78 -8.17
C ASN A 39 11.85 -4.05 -8.30
N VAL A 40 11.23 -5.21 -8.09
CA VAL A 40 11.86 -6.54 -8.23
C VAL A 40 11.05 -7.42 -9.18
N LYS A 41 11.70 -8.45 -9.71
CA LYS A 41 11.07 -9.43 -10.60
C LYS A 41 10.82 -10.77 -9.91
N GLU A 42 11.66 -11.12 -8.94
CA GLU A 42 11.62 -12.39 -8.24
C GLU A 42 11.58 -12.17 -6.72
N VAL A 43 11.08 -13.15 -5.98
CA VAL A 43 10.82 -13.03 -4.53
C VAL A 43 12.12 -12.96 -3.73
N ASP A 44 13.17 -13.65 -4.17
CA ASP A 44 14.50 -13.64 -3.56
C ASP A 44 15.16 -12.25 -3.60
N GLN A 45 14.85 -11.45 -4.63
CA GLN A 45 15.32 -10.07 -4.79
C GLN A 45 14.71 -9.09 -3.79
N LEU A 46 13.66 -9.49 -3.04
CA LEU A 46 13.11 -8.65 -1.97
C LEU A 46 14.14 -8.41 -0.85
N ASP A 47 15.14 -9.28 -0.72
CA ASP A 47 16.24 -9.14 0.24
C ASP A 47 15.78 -8.89 1.69
N VAL A 48 14.79 -9.69 2.10
CA VAL A 48 14.08 -9.57 3.38
C VAL A 48 15.03 -9.54 4.57
N VAL A 49 16.06 -10.40 4.57
CA VAL A 49 17.02 -10.48 5.68
C VAL A 49 17.82 -9.19 5.84
N ASN A 50 18.23 -8.55 4.74
CA ASN A 50 18.94 -7.27 4.84
C ASN A 50 17.98 -6.13 5.23
N ARG A 51 16.73 -6.14 4.76
CA ARG A 51 15.71 -5.16 5.20
C ARG A 51 15.50 -5.22 6.70
N TRP A 52 15.35 -6.41 7.28
CA TRP A 52 15.22 -6.59 8.73
C TRP A 52 16.42 -6.11 9.54
N ARG A 53 17.62 -6.10 8.94
CA ARG A 53 18.84 -5.60 9.61
C ARG A 53 18.97 -4.08 9.53
N GLN A 54 18.39 -3.46 8.51
CA GLN A 54 18.54 -2.03 8.21
C GLN A 54 17.39 -1.18 8.73
N ASN A 55 16.18 -1.75 8.74
CA ASN A 55 14.98 -1.06 9.17
C ASN A 55 14.83 -1.20 10.69
N GLU A 56 14.36 -0.13 11.32
CA GLU A 56 14.08 -0.11 12.74
C GLU A 56 12.76 0.62 12.98
N THR A 57 11.80 -0.07 13.58
CA THR A 57 10.43 0.41 13.78
C THR A 57 10.34 1.70 14.60
N TYR A 58 11.27 1.94 15.53
CA TYR A 58 11.32 3.17 16.34
C TYR A 58 11.74 4.43 15.54
N LYS A 59 12.32 4.25 14.35
CA LYS A 59 12.64 5.36 13.43
C LYS A 59 11.48 5.61 12.48
N THR A 60 10.92 4.54 11.92
CA THR A 60 9.86 4.61 10.92
C THR A 60 9.13 3.27 10.80
N MET A 61 7.83 3.34 10.49
CA MET A 61 7.04 2.19 10.06
C MET A 61 6.52 2.40 8.62
N ALA A 62 7.21 3.24 7.84
CA ALA A 62 6.85 3.48 6.45
C ALA A 62 7.09 2.23 5.60
N VAL A 63 6.04 1.76 4.92
CA VAL A 63 6.14 0.69 3.94
C VAL A 63 5.36 1.02 2.67
N PRO A 64 5.81 0.53 1.51
CA PRO A 64 5.15 0.81 0.24
C PRO A 64 3.78 0.13 0.18
N LEU A 65 2.81 0.84 -0.41
CA LEU A 65 1.42 0.38 -0.55
C LEU A 65 0.81 0.67 -1.93
N GLY A 66 1.48 1.47 -2.74
CA GLY A 66 1.08 1.73 -4.13
C GLY A 66 1.97 2.78 -4.75
N VAL A 67 1.50 3.38 -5.85
CA VAL A 67 2.21 4.45 -6.55
C VAL A 67 1.25 5.56 -6.96
N ARG A 68 1.74 6.80 -6.97
CA ARG A 68 1.04 7.98 -7.52
C ARG A 68 1.46 8.30 -8.96
N GLY A 69 2.50 7.63 -9.44
CA GLY A 69 3.07 7.76 -10.77
C GLY A 69 4.26 6.80 -10.94
N LYS A 70 4.89 6.80 -12.11
CA LYS A 70 5.91 5.81 -12.52
C LYS A 70 7.07 5.65 -11.53
N ASP A 71 7.41 6.68 -10.77
CA ASP A 71 8.53 6.68 -9.81
C ASP A 71 8.15 7.33 -8.46
N ASP A 72 6.84 7.41 -8.15
CA ASP A 72 6.33 8.02 -6.92
C ASP A 72 5.63 6.97 -6.05
N ILE A 73 6.38 6.34 -5.15
CA ILE A 73 5.88 5.29 -4.25
C ILE A 73 5.05 5.92 -3.13
N LEU A 74 3.79 5.52 -3.06
CA LEU A 74 2.92 5.81 -1.93
C LEU A 74 3.24 4.84 -0.78
N SER A 75 3.67 5.40 0.35
CA SER A 75 3.91 4.64 1.58
C SER A 75 2.89 4.98 2.67
N LEU A 76 2.54 3.98 3.50
CA LEU A 76 1.82 4.18 4.76
C LEU A 76 2.80 4.04 5.90
N ASN A 77 2.78 4.99 6.84
CA ASN A 77 3.69 5.02 7.97
C ASN A 77 2.90 5.19 9.28
N LEU A 78 2.62 4.09 9.97
CA LEU A 78 1.89 4.11 11.25
C LEU A 78 2.75 4.50 12.46
N HIS A 79 3.96 5.00 12.25
CA HIS A 79 4.75 5.55 13.33
C HIS A 79 4.03 6.76 13.96
N GLU A 80 4.11 6.90 15.29
CA GLU A 80 3.41 7.93 16.07
C GLU A 80 3.71 9.37 15.60
N LYS A 81 4.92 9.59 15.07
CA LYS A 81 5.41 10.87 14.54
C LYS A 81 5.09 11.10 13.06
N ALA A 82 4.37 10.17 12.41
CA ALA A 82 4.03 10.20 10.99
C ALA A 82 2.51 10.18 10.80
N HIS A 83 1.92 9.11 10.26
CA HIS A 83 0.46 9.03 10.06
C HIS A 83 -0.30 8.60 11.32
N GLY A 84 0.41 8.20 12.38
CA GLY A 84 -0.16 7.79 13.65
C GLY A 84 -0.43 6.28 13.74
N PRO A 85 -0.58 5.74 14.97
CA PRO A 85 -0.58 4.30 15.22
C PRO A 85 -1.88 3.58 14.83
N HIS A 86 -2.91 4.31 14.40
CA HIS A 86 -4.24 3.79 14.12
C HIS A 86 -4.73 4.26 12.75
N GLY A 87 -5.39 3.37 12.01
CA GLY A 87 -5.93 3.66 10.70
C GLY A 87 -7.31 3.05 10.49
N LEU A 88 -8.10 3.66 9.61
CA LEU A 88 -9.41 3.16 9.17
C LEU A 88 -9.36 2.96 7.65
N VAL A 89 -9.68 1.75 7.19
CA VAL A 89 -9.85 1.44 5.77
C VAL A 89 -11.32 1.15 5.50
N ALA A 90 -11.95 2.00 4.68
CA ALA A 90 -13.34 1.88 4.30
C ALA A 90 -13.46 1.77 2.77
N GLY A 91 -14.40 0.94 2.31
CA GLY A 91 -14.63 0.71 0.90
C GLY A 91 -15.76 -0.29 0.68
N THR A 92 -16.54 -0.07 -0.38
CA THR A 92 -17.62 -0.96 -0.82
C THR A 92 -17.08 -2.31 -1.31
N THR A 93 -17.93 -3.31 -1.46
CA THR A 93 -17.53 -4.60 -2.06
C THR A 93 -16.95 -4.35 -3.46
N GLY A 94 -15.79 -4.96 -3.75
CA GLY A 94 -15.08 -4.80 -5.02
C GLY A 94 -14.14 -3.59 -5.11
N SER A 95 -14.06 -2.75 -4.07
CA SER A 95 -13.16 -1.56 -4.06
C SER A 95 -11.68 -1.86 -3.80
N GLY A 96 -11.30 -3.12 -3.54
CA GLY A 96 -9.91 -3.48 -3.25
C GLY A 96 -9.51 -3.41 -1.77
N LYS A 97 -10.47 -3.30 -0.83
CA LYS A 97 -10.17 -3.21 0.63
C LYS A 97 -9.37 -4.42 1.14
N SER A 98 -9.68 -5.63 0.67
CA SER A 98 -8.98 -6.82 1.14
C SER A 98 -7.55 -6.85 0.59
N GLU A 99 -7.39 -6.50 -0.67
CA GLU A 99 -6.13 -6.45 -1.40
C GLU A 99 -5.16 -5.43 -0.80
N ILE A 100 -5.65 -4.25 -0.40
CA ILE A 100 -4.81 -3.23 0.24
C ILE A 100 -4.38 -3.67 1.65
N ILE A 101 -5.27 -4.31 2.43
CA ILE A 101 -4.91 -4.85 3.76
C ILE A 101 -3.86 -5.95 3.62
N GLN A 102 -4.04 -6.87 2.66
CA GLN A 102 -3.09 -7.94 2.42
C GLN A 102 -1.72 -7.40 1.98
N SER A 103 -1.71 -6.44 1.05
CA SER A 103 -0.48 -5.76 0.59
C SER A 103 0.23 -5.06 1.75
N TYR A 104 -0.52 -4.40 2.64
CA TYR A 104 0.05 -3.75 3.81
C TYR A 104 0.72 -4.73 4.78
N ILE A 105 0.04 -5.84 5.10
CA ILE A 105 0.57 -6.90 5.98
C ILE A 105 1.87 -7.47 5.40
N LEU A 106 1.87 -7.82 4.10
CA LEU A 106 3.07 -8.33 3.43
C LEU A 106 4.20 -7.30 3.43
N SER A 107 3.88 -6.03 3.16
CA SER A 107 4.86 -4.96 3.15
C SER A 107 5.50 -4.74 4.52
N LEU A 108 4.74 -4.82 5.61
CA LEU A 108 5.30 -4.80 6.97
C LEU A 108 6.20 -6.02 7.22
N ALA A 109 5.75 -7.22 6.86
CA ALA A 109 6.49 -8.45 7.09
C ALA A 109 7.84 -8.52 6.35
N ILE A 110 7.88 -7.98 5.13
CA ILE A 110 9.11 -7.88 4.32
C ILE A 110 10.09 -6.88 4.89
N ASN A 111 9.61 -5.76 5.45
CA ASN A 111 10.48 -4.68 5.88
C ASN A 111 10.93 -4.79 7.34
N PHE A 112 10.18 -5.47 8.22
CA PHE A 112 10.47 -5.51 9.65
C PHE A 112 10.55 -6.93 10.20
N HIS A 113 11.46 -7.16 11.14
CA HIS A 113 11.65 -8.46 11.78
C HIS A 113 10.42 -8.84 12.63
N PRO A 114 10.07 -10.13 12.79
CA PRO A 114 8.97 -10.57 13.68
C PRO A 114 9.16 -10.22 15.17
N HIS A 115 10.35 -9.72 15.56
CA HIS A 115 10.59 -9.20 16.92
C HIS A 115 10.14 -7.74 17.07
N GLU A 116 9.93 -7.06 15.95
CA GLU A 116 9.50 -5.65 15.92
C GLU A 116 8.02 -5.51 15.55
N VAL A 117 7.51 -6.39 14.67
CA VAL A 117 6.12 -6.37 14.22
C VAL A 117 5.51 -7.77 14.35
N ALA A 118 4.32 -7.83 14.93
CA ALA A 118 3.51 -9.03 15.03
C ALA A 118 2.08 -8.73 14.57
N PHE A 119 1.39 -9.73 14.02
CA PHE A 119 0.02 -9.61 13.54
C PHE A 119 -0.93 -10.48 14.35
N LEU A 120 -1.99 -9.85 14.87
CA LEU A 120 -3.20 -10.50 15.34
C LEU A 120 -4.31 -10.15 14.35
N LEU A 121 -4.78 -11.14 13.59
CA LEU A 121 -5.78 -10.92 12.55
C LEU A 121 -7.17 -11.26 13.08
N ILE A 122 -8.13 -10.35 12.89
CA ILE A 122 -9.53 -10.53 13.30
C ILE A 122 -10.42 -10.42 12.07
N ASP A 123 -11.07 -11.52 11.67
CA ASP A 123 -11.99 -11.58 10.53
C ASP A 123 -13.41 -11.95 10.97
N TYR A 124 -14.30 -10.96 10.91
CA TYR A 124 -15.70 -11.07 11.34
C TYR A 124 -16.60 -11.88 10.41
N LYS A 125 -16.29 -11.98 9.11
CA LYS A 125 -17.22 -12.58 8.12
C LYS A 125 -16.82 -13.99 7.71
N GLY A 126 -15.96 -14.65 8.49
CA GLY A 126 -15.48 -16.00 8.19
C GLY A 126 -14.63 -16.07 6.92
N GLY A 127 -13.99 -14.95 6.55
CA GLY A 127 -13.24 -14.81 5.31
C GLY A 127 -11.86 -15.47 5.41
N GLY A 128 -11.49 -16.22 4.37
CA GLY A 128 -10.18 -16.88 4.27
C GLY A 128 -8.97 -15.94 4.21
N MET A 129 -9.12 -14.64 4.45
CA MET A 129 -8.02 -13.67 4.38
C MET A 129 -6.92 -14.00 5.39
N ALA A 130 -7.28 -14.32 6.63
CA ALA A 130 -6.28 -14.64 7.65
C ALA A 130 -5.52 -15.94 7.34
N ASN A 131 -6.18 -16.91 6.69
CA ASN A 131 -5.54 -18.16 6.27
C ASN A 131 -4.43 -17.96 5.23
N LEU A 132 -4.43 -16.84 4.49
CA LEU A 132 -3.34 -16.50 3.56
C LEU A 132 -2.02 -16.26 4.29
N PHE A 133 -2.06 -15.93 5.58
CA PHE A 133 -0.90 -15.57 6.38
C PHE A 133 -0.51 -16.65 7.41
N LYS A 134 -1.15 -17.83 7.38
CA LYS A 134 -0.98 -18.86 8.40
C LYS A 134 0.48 -19.31 8.61
N ASP A 135 1.29 -19.24 7.55
CA ASP A 135 2.69 -19.67 7.55
C ASP A 135 3.66 -18.50 7.77
N LEU A 136 3.13 -17.29 7.99
CA LEU A 136 3.94 -16.10 8.23
C LEU A 136 4.44 -16.09 9.68
N VAL A 137 5.76 -15.99 9.87
CA VAL A 137 6.38 -15.99 11.21
C VAL A 137 5.98 -14.80 12.10
N HIS A 138 5.44 -13.73 11.51
CA HIS A 138 4.90 -12.57 12.22
C HIS A 138 3.48 -12.80 12.77
N LEU A 139 2.76 -13.82 12.30
CA LEU A 139 1.39 -14.09 12.72
C LEU A 139 1.38 -14.76 14.09
N VAL A 140 0.87 -14.05 15.11
CA VAL A 140 0.78 -14.59 16.49
C VAL A 140 -0.58 -15.22 16.79
N GLY A 141 -1.60 -14.89 16.00
CA GLY A 141 -2.94 -15.43 16.19
C GLY A 141 -3.91 -14.97 15.12
N THR A 142 -4.97 -15.77 14.94
CA THR A 142 -6.10 -15.43 14.09
C THR A 142 -7.38 -15.68 14.86
N ILE A 143 -8.30 -14.73 14.78
CA ILE A 143 -9.64 -14.82 15.34
C ILE A 143 -10.62 -14.67 14.17
N THR A 144 -11.35 -15.73 13.86
CA THR A 144 -12.31 -15.75 12.76
C THR A 144 -13.71 -16.09 13.25
N ASN A 145 -14.72 -15.78 12.43
CA ASN A 145 -16.10 -16.21 12.65
C ASN A 145 -16.65 -15.78 14.02
N LEU A 146 -16.36 -14.52 14.38
CA LEU A 146 -16.80 -13.91 15.62
C LEU A 146 -18.32 -13.69 15.61
N GLU A 147 -19.06 -14.73 16.00
CA GLU A 147 -20.48 -14.64 16.34
C GLU A 147 -20.61 -14.50 17.88
N GLY A 148 -21.17 -13.39 18.36
CA GLY A 148 -21.49 -13.19 19.79
C GLY A 148 -20.29 -12.92 20.72
N ASP A 149 -20.35 -13.46 21.95
CA ASP A 149 -19.45 -13.18 23.09
C ASP A 149 -17.96 -13.53 22.85
N GLU A 150 -17.62 -14.29 21.82
CA GLU A 150 -16.24 -14.64 21.48
C GLU A 150 -15.40 -13.43 21.10
N ALA A 151 -16.01 -12.41 20.47
CA ALA A 151 -15.32 -11.17 20.11
C ALA A 151 -14.88 -10.40 21.35
N MET A 152 -15.74 -10.33 22.37
CA MET A 152 -15.41 -9.67 23.63
C MET A 152 -14.33 -10.44 24.39
N ARG A 153 -14.41 -11.78 24.44
CA ARG A 153 -13.37 -12.60 25.10
C ARG A 153 -12.00 -12.47 24.44
N ALA A 154 -11.96 -12.38 23.11
CA ALA A 154 -10.73 -12.13 22.38
C ALA A 154 -10.12 -10.75 22.71
N LEU A 155 -10.96 -9.74 22.97
CA LEU A 155 -10.53 -8.39 23.33
C LEU A 155 -10.09 -8.26 24.79
N THR A 156 -10.64 -9.06 25.72
CA THR A 156 -10.25 -9.05 27.15
C THR A 156 -9.20 -10.08 27.54
N ALA A 157 -8.82 -11.00 26.66
CA ALA A 157 -7.72 -11.94 26.90
C ALA A 157 -6.36 -11.23 26.69
N ASN A 158 -6.02 -10.31 27.60
CA ASN A 158 -4.67 -9.78 27.82
C ASN A 158 -4.40 -9.75 29.32
#